data_AF-A0A9X0CT75-F1
#
_entry.id   AF-A0A9X0CT75-F1
#
_cell.length_a   1.000
_cell.length_b   1.000
_cell.length_c   1.000
_cell.angle_alpha   90.00
_cell.angle_beta   90.00
_cell.angle_gamma   90.00
#
_symmetry.space_group_name_H-M   'P 1'
#
loop_
_entity.id
_entity.type
_entity.pdbx_description
1 polymer ?
#
loop_
_entity_poly.entity_id
_entity_poly.type
_entity_poly.pdbx_seq_one_letter_code
_entity_poly.pdbx_strand_id
1 'polypeptide(L)'
;MLHLVTSPGDILDTIRFFSKYNWDLASFLDFPCASAVKFILSSKADVNAVNDDGNTALHVAATFKPRAEDLHRLTVMLEVLLEKGAHHDFVNNEGKTAMDLAETDEAHRILLDKSRLELTCITARAVKKFGLPYLGVVPKILEEFIERH
;
A
#
# COMPACT_ATOMS: atom_id res chain seq x y z
N MET A 1 19.58 -25.14 9.69
CA MET A 1 20.71 -24.25 10.02
C MET A 1 20.74 -23.17 8.96
N LEU A 2 20.36 -21.95 9.33
CA LEU A 2 20.28 -20.77 8.48
C LEU A 2 21.67 -20.40 7.96
N HIS A 3 21.92 -20.56 6.66
CA HIS A 3 23.04 -19.90 5.99
C HIS A 3 22.50 -18.66 5.27
N LEU A 4 22.43 -17.55 6.01
CA LEU A 4 22.45 -16.20 5.47
C LEU A 4 23.82 -16.00 4.80
N VAL A 5 23.90 -16.17 3.49
CA VAL A 5 25.08 -15.75 2.72
C VAL A 5 24.83 -14.32 2.26
N THR A 6 25.41 -13.41 3.03
CA THR A 6 25.60 -12.01 2.73
C THR A 6 26.78 -11.85 1.77
N SER A 7 26.53 -11.50 0.51
CA SER A 7 27.54 -10.87 -0.34
C SER A 7 27.18 -9.39 -0.59
N PRO A 8 28.15 -8.45 -0.59
CA PRO A 8 27.88 -7.03 -0.82
C PRO A 8 27.31 -6.70 -2.22
N GLY A 9 27.36 -7.63 -3.17
CA GLY A 9 26.79 -7.49 -4.51
C GLY A 9 25.28 -7.75 -4.56
N ASP A 10 24.78 -8.71 -3.77
CA ASP A 10 23.38 -9.18 -3.85
C ASP A 10 22.37 -8.17 -3.27
N ILE A 11 22.82 -7.28 -2.38
CA ILE A 11 22.00 -6.22 -1.79
C ILE A 11 21.72 -5.11 -2.81
N LEU A 12 22.67 -4.80 -3.69
CA LEU A 12 22.50 -3.76 -4.70
C LEU A 12 21.61 -4.20 -5.87
N ASP A 13 21.62 -5.48 -6.21
CA ASP A 13 20.68 -6.05 -7.19
C ASP A 13 19.26 -6.18 -6.62
N THR A 14 19.12 -6.48 -5.31
CA THR A 14 17.83 -6.43 -4.61
C THR A 14 17.27 -4.99 -4.56
N ILE A 15 18.11 -3.99 -4.31
CA ILE A 15 17.73 -2.56 -4.31
C ILE A 15 17.40 -2.05 -5.73
N ARG A 16 18.09 -2.54 -6.77
CA ARG A 16 17.78 -2.23 -8.17
C ARG A 16 16.52 -2.93 -8.68
N PHE A 17 16.17 -4.09 -8.12
CA PHE A 17 14.96 -4.85 -8.44
C PHE A 17 13.68 -4.13 -7.96
N PHE A 18 13.70 -3.51 -6.77
CA PHE A 18 12.61 -2.62 -6.30
C PHE A 18 12.55 -1.27 -7.02
N SER A 19 13.64 -0.88 -7.70
CA SER A 19 13.79 0.43 -8.36
C SER A 19 13.26 0.48 -9.80
N LYS A 20 12.76 -0.62 -10.38
CA LYS A 20 12.42 -0.72 -11.81
C LYS A 20 11.09 -1.46 -12.09
N TYR A 21 9.97 -1.12 -11.43
CA TYR A 21 8.64 -1.74 -11.65
C TYR A 21 8.57 -3.20 -11.16
N ASN A 22 7.77 -3.67 -10.22
CA ASN A 22 6.37 -3.38 -9.93
C ASN A 22 6.07 -4.36 -8.79
N TRP A 23 5.71 -3.89 -7.59
CA TRP A 23 5.66 -4.71 -6.37
C TRP A 23 4.97 -6.07 -6.56
N ASP A 24 5.75 -7.14 -6.66
CA ASP A 24 5.24 -8.50 -6.59
C ASP A 24 5.04 -8.89 -5.12
N LEU A 25 3.94 -8.41 -4.54
CA LEU A 25 3.54 -8.72 -3.17
C LEU A 25 3.29 -10.23 -2.95
N ALA A 26 3.08 -11.03 -4.01
CA ALA A 26 3.02 -12.48 -3.87
C ALA A 26 4.37 -13.04 -3.39
N SER A 27 5.49 -12.49 -3.87
CA SER A 27 6.83 -12.83 -3.36
C SER A 27 7.08 -12.27 -1.95
N PHE A 28 6.43 -11.17 -1.57
CA PHE A 28 6.47 -10.60 -0.22
C PHE A 28 5.75 -11.50 0.81
N LEU A 29 4.68 -12.16 0.37
CA LEU A 29 3.90 -13.15 1.12
C LEU A 29 4.54 -14.53 1.14
N ASP A 30 5.69 -14.71 0.50
CA ASP A 30 6.56 -15.88 0.67
C ASP A 30 7.61 -15.65 1.78
N PHE A 31 7.74 -14.43 2.33
CA PHE A 31 8.65 -14.16 3.44
C PHE A 31 8.05 -14.58 4.79
N PRO A 32 8.65 -15.57 5.47
CA PRO A 32 8.06 -16.19 6.67
C PRO A 32 8.12 -15.31 7.94
N CYS A 33 8.56 -14.05 7.87
CA CYS A 33 8.79 -13.26 9.06
C CYS A 33 8.29 -11.81 8.93
N ALA A 34 7.49 -11.37 9.91
CA ALA A 34 7.09 -9.98 10.11
C ALA A 34 8.30 -9.01 10.16
N SER A 35 9.48 -9.52 10.49
CA SER A 35 10.74 -8.79 10.43
C SER A 35 11.13 -8.36 9.01
N ALA A 36 10.85 -9.17 7.97
CA ALA A 36 11.12 -8.79 6.58
C ALA A 36 10.18 -7.67 6.12
N VAL A 37 8.89 -7.77 6.47
CA VAL A 37 7.87 -6.72 6.23
C VAL A 37 8.29 -5.41 6.89
N LYS A 38 8.66 -5.45 8.18
CA LYS A 38 9.15 -4.28 8.93
C LYS A 38 10.47 -3.73 8.39
N PHE A 39 11.37 -4.59 7.90
CA PHE A 39 12.67 -4.18 7.35
C PHE A 39 12.52 -3.52 5.97
N ILE A 40 11.66 -4.06 5.11
CA ILE A 40 11.37 -3.47 3.79
C ILE A 40 10.66 -2.12 3.96
N LEU A 41 9.75 -1.98 4.94
CA LEU A 41 9.09 -0.71 5.28
C LEU A 41 9.91 0.21 6.21
N SER A 42 11.10 -0.22 6.62
CA SER A 42 12.11 0.66 7.25
C SER A 42 12.97 1.39 6.22
N SER A 43 12.89 0.98 4.95
CA SER A 43 13.39 1.77 3.84
C SER A 43 12.51 3.01 3.64
N LYS A 44 13.07 4.08 3.07
CA LYS A 44 12.33 5.33 2.72
C LYS A 44 11.35 5.11 1.55
N ALA A 45 10.81 3.91 1.39
CA ALA A 45 9.82 3.60 0.36
C ALA A 45 8.53 4.39 0.64
N ASP A 46 7.99 4.99 -0.43
CA ASP A 46 6.68 5.61 -0.38
C ASP A 46 5.63 4.50 -0.23
N VAL A 47 4.93 4.48 0.91
CA VAL A 47 3.89 3.49 1.22
C VAL A 47 2.68 3.60 0.28
N ASN A 48 2.51 4.76 -0.36
CA ASN A 48 1.42 5.07 -1.28
C ASN A 48 1.85 5.03 -2.75
N ALA A 49 3.04 4.48 -3.02
CA ALA A 49 3.45 4.16 -4.39
C ALA A 49 2.43 3.22 -5.04
N VAL A 50 2.19 3.44 -6.33
CA VAL A 50 1.24 2.67 -7.13
C VAL A 50 1.97 1.83 -8.18
N ASN A 51 1.41 0.68 -8.50
CA ASN A 51 1.81 -0.13 -9.66
C ASN A 51 1.18 0.42 -10.95
N ASP A 52 1.40 -0.27 -12.08
CA ASP A 52 0.85 0.13 -13.39
C ASP A 52 -0.70 0.15 -13.43
N ASP A 53 -1.36 -0.59 -12.55
CA ASP A 53 -2.83 -0.63 -12.42
C ASP A 53 -3.37 0.47 -11.47
N GLY A 54 -2.48 1.33 -10.95
CA GLY A 54 -2.84 2.32 -9.93
C GLY A 54 -3.04 1.72 -8.54
N ASN A 55 -2.72 0.44 -8.32
CA ASN A 55 -2.87 -0.22 -7.03
C ASN A 55 -1.71 0.16 -6.10
N THR A 56 -2.04 0.65 -4.90
CA THR A 56 -1.09 0.78 -3.79
C THR A 56 -0.82 -0.57 -3.13
N ALA A 57 0.19 -0.66 -2.25
CA ALA A 57 0.40 -1.86 -1.42
C ALA A 57 -0.87 -2.28 -0.66
N LEU A 58 -1.67 -1.32 -0.20
CA LEU A 58 -2.90 -1.59 0.53
C LEU A 58 -3.97 -2.24 -0.35
N HIS A 59 -4.10 -1.84 -1.62
CA HIS A 59 -4.99 -2.48 -2.58
C HIS A 59 -4.63 -3.95 -2.79
N VAL A 60 -3.35 -4.21 -3.07
CA VAL A 60 -2.88 -5.57 -3.34
C VAL A 60 -2.98 -6.44 -2.08
N ALA A 61 -2.63 -5.90 -0.91
CA ALA A 61 -2.80 -6.60 0.37
C ALA A 61 -4.26 -7.00 0.64
N ALA A 62 -5.22 -6.14 0.29
CA ALA A 62 -6.65 -6.41 0.49
C ALA A 62 -7.18 -7.55 -0.39
N THR A 63 -6.58 -7.76 -1.57
CA THR A 63 -6.94 -8.87 -2.47
C THR A 63 -6.38 -10.23 -2.05
N PHE A 64 -5.57 -10.28 -0.99
CA PHE A 64 -4.96 -11.54 -0.58
C PHE A 64 -5.97 -12.45 0.15
N LYS A 65 -6.06 -13.70 -0.32
CA LYS A 65 -6.81 -14.79 0.32
C LYS A 65 -5.86 -15.70 1.11
N PRO A 66 -5.61 -15.43 2.39
CA PRO A 66 -4.76 -16.29 3.22
C PRO A 66 -5.37 -17.68 3.42
N ARG A 67 -4.51 -18.69 3.52
CA ARG A 67 -4.87 -19.95 4.18
C ARG A 67 -4.98 -19.71 5.68
N ALA A 68 -5.60 -20.63 6.42
CA ALA A 68 -5.83 -20.47 7.87
C ALA A 68 -4.54 -20.15 8.67
N GLU A 69 -3.40 -20.69 8.23
CA GLU A 69 -2.07 -20.45 8.83
C GLU A 69 -1.47 -19.07 8.50
N ASP A 70 -1.94 -18.41 7.43
CA ASP A 70 -1.43 -17.13 6.95
C ASP A 70 -2.29 -15.93 7.36
N LEU A 71 -3.41 -16.15 8.05
CA LEU A 71 -4.33 -15.07 8.44
C LEU A 71 -3.63 -14.02 9.31
N HIS A 72 -2.77 -14.45 10.24
CA HIS A 72 -1.98 -13.55 11.06
C HIS A 72 -1.04 -12.66 10.23
N ARG A 73 -0.56 -13.16 9.09
CA ARG A 73 0.36 -12.44 8.21
C ARG A 73 -0.36 -11.32 7.45
N LEU A 74 -1.57 -11.61 6.97
CA LEU A 74 -2.45 -10.58 6.38
C LEU A 74 -2.73 -9.48 7.41
N THR A 75 -3.08 -9.84 8.64
CA THR A 75 -3.36 -8.88 9.72
C THR A 75 -2.17 -7.96 9.97
N VAL A 76 -0.99 -8.53 10.22
CA VAL A 76 0.23 -7.76 10.48
C VAL A 76 0.59 -6.86 9.29
N MET A 77 0.43 -7.33 8.07
CA MET A 77 0.75 -6.55 6.87
C MET A 77 -0.18 -5.34 6.73
N LEU A 78 -1.50 -5.53 6.83
CA LEU A 78 -2.47 -4.44 6.75
C LEU A 78 -2.26 -3.42 7.87
N GLU A 79 -2.07 -3.89 9.11
CA GLU A 79 -1.82 -3.02 10.26
C GLU A 79 -0.56 -2.18 10.06
N VAL A 80 0.55 -2.79 9.63
CA VAL A 80 1.81 -2.06 9.44
C VAL A 80 1.71 -1.05 8.30
N LEU A 81 1.04 -1.38 7.18
CA LEU A 81 0.82 -0.42 6.09
C LEU A 81 0.03 0.80 6.58
N LEU A 82 -1.04 0.57 7.34
CA LEU A 82 -1.87 1.64 7.90
C LEU A 82 -1.12 2.47 8.94
N GLU A 83 -0.32 1.83 9.81
CA GLU A 83 0.56 2.53 10.77
C GLU A 83 1.61 3.40 10.08
N LYS A 84 2.03 3.04 8.87
CA LYS A 84 3.00 3.78 8.06
C LYS A 84 2.38 4.91 7.23
N GLY A 85 1.06 5.11 7.31
CA GLY A 85 0.36 6.17 6.58
C GLY A 85 -0.12 5.77 5.19
N ALA A 86 -0.39 4.47 4.97
CA ALA A 86 -1.09 4.05 3.77
C ALA A 86 -2.50 4.68 3.72
N HIS A 87 -2.80 5.37 2.63
CA HIS A 87 -4.12 5.95 2.40
C HIS A 87 -5.12 4.84 2.03
N HIS A 88 -6.14 4.66 2.86
CA HIS A 88 -7.18 3.65 2.63
C HIS A 88 -8.21 4.10 1.59
N ASP A 89 -8.28 5.40 1.28
CA ASP A 89 -9.27 6.00 0.41
C ASP A 89 -8.72 6.38 -0.98
N PHE A 90 -7.47 6.05 -1.26
CA PHE A 90 -6.94 6.13 -2.61
C PHE A 90 -7.69 5.15 -3.51
N VAL A 91 -8.00 5.60 -4.72
CA VAL A 91 -8.57 4.75 -5.75
C VAL A 91 -7.54 4.35 -6.79
N ASN A 92 -7.62 3.11 -7.26
CA ASN A 92 -6.83 2.63 -8.38
C ASN A 92 -7.39 3.12 -9.74
N ASN A 93 -6.81 2.66 -10.85
CA ASN A 93 -7.26 3.07 -12.20
C ASN A 93 -8.71 2.62 -12.53
N GLU A 94 -9.27 1.67 -11.78
CA GLU A 94 -10.68 1.25 -11.87
C GLU A 94 -11.61 2.10 -10.98
N GLY A 95 -11.08 3.07 -10.23
CA GLY A 95 -11.86 3.86 -9.28
C GLY A 95 -12.22 3.12 -7.99
N LYS A 96 -11.53 2.00 -7.67
CA LYS A 96 -11.78 1.19 -6.48
C LYS A 96 -10.76 1.47 -5.39
N THR A 97 -11.21 1.50 -4.15
CA THR A 97 -10.36 1.57 -2.95
C THR A 97 -9.88 0.18 -2.53
N ALA A 98 -8.91 0.14 -1.61
CA ALA A 98 -8.48 -1.13 -1.00
C ALA A 98 -9.63 -1.87 -0.30
N MET A 99 -10.59 -1.14 0.28
CA MET A 99 -11.77 -1.74 0.91
C MET A 99 -12.71 -2.38 -0.12
N ASP A 100 -12.86 -1.77 -1.29
CA ASP A 100 -13.68 -2.33 -2.38
C ASP A 100 -13.08 -3.62 -2.97
N LEU A 101 -11.76 -3.78 -2.86
CA LEU A 101 -11.02 -4.96 -3.31
C LEU A 101 -10.86 -6.04 -2.24
N ALA A 102 -11.27 -5.78 -0.99
CA ALA A 102 -11.00 -6.67 0.12
C ALA A 102 -11.78 -8.00 -0.04
N GLU A 103 -11.05 -9.12 -0.08
CA GLU A 103 -11.63 -10.43 -0.38
C GLU A 103 -11.98 -11.27 0.87
N THR A 104 -11.64 -10.80 2.07
CA THR A 104 -11.88 -11.52 3.33
C THR A 104 -12.48 -10.62 4.40
N ASP A 105 -13.34 -11.19 5.26
CA ASP A 105 -13.95 -10.48 6.39
C ASP A 105 -12.90 -9.84 7.32
N GLU A 106 -11.75 -10.49 7.47
CA GLU A 106 -10.65 -9.97 8.28
C GLU A 106 -10.00 -8.72 7.67
N ALA A 107 -9.78 -8.70 6.34
CA ALA A 107 -9.29 -7.51 5.65
C ALA A 107 -10.30 -6.35 5.78
N HIS A 108 -11.60 -6.64 5.59
CA HIS A 108 -12.68 -5.66 5.79
C HIS A 108 -12.64 -5.08 7.21
N ARG A 109 -12.55 -5.95 8.22
CA ARG A 109 -12.51 -5.56 9.63
C ARG A 109 -11.33 -4.62 9.94
N ILE A 110 -10.14 -4.95 9.46
CA ILE A 110 -8.92 -4.16 9.74
C ILE A 110 -8.97 -2.81 9.03
N LEU A 111 -9.37 -2.78 7.75
CA LEU A 111 -9.48 -1.54 6.99
C LEU A 111 -10.53 -0.60 7.59
N LEU A 112 -11.63 -1.15 8.11
CA LEU A 112 -12.68 -0.39 8.79
C LEU A 112 -12.22 0.17 10.15
N ASP A 113 -11.58 -0.64 10.98
CA ASP A 113 -11.15 -0.25 12.33
C ASP A 113 -10.09 0.86 12.31
N LYS A 114 -9.27 0.88 11.26
CA LYS A 114 -8.12 1.79 11.12
C LYS A 114 -8.34 2.90 10.10
N SER A 115 -9.59 3.17 9.71
CA SER A 115 -9.93 4.23 8.76
C SER A 115 -9.72 5.64 9.37
N ARG A 116 -8.48 6.05 9.59
CA ARG A 116 -8.15 7.43 9.95
C ARG A 116 -8.09 8.26 8.68
N LEU A 117 -9.13 9.05 8.43
CA LEU A 117 -9.11 10.04 7.37
C LEU A 117 -8.32 11.26 7.84
N GLU A 118 -7.25 11.58 7.13
CA GLU A 118 -6.56 12.85 7.33
C GLU A 118 -7.39 14.00 6.76
N LEU A 119 -7.20 15.20 7.30
CA LEU A 119 -7.91 16.39 6.82
C LEU A 119 -7.64 16.65 5.32
N THR A 120 -6.44 16.33 4.86
CA THR A 120 -6.03 16.36 3.44
C THR A 120 -6.86 15.41 2.58
N CYS A 121 -7.08 14.18 3.01
CA CYS A 121 -7.97 13.22 2.35
C CYS A 121 -9.42 13.72 2.30
N ILE A 122 -9.94 14.24 3.41
CA ILE A 122 -11.30 14.79 3.47
C ILE A 122 -11.47 15.96 2.50
N THR A 123 -10.48 16.85 2.43
CA THR A 123 -10.51 18.01 1.53
C THR A 123 -10.39 17.60 0.07
N ALA A 124 -9.50 16.67 -0.27
CA ALA A 124 -9.39 16.11 -1.62
C ALA A 124 -10.71 15.46 -2.08
N ARG A 125 -11.32 14.62 -1.23
CA ARG A 125 -12.63 14.02 -1.50
C ARG A 125 -13.72 15.07 -1.69
N ALA A 126 -13.73 16.13 -0.88
CA ALA A 126 -14.71 17.19 -1.02
C ALA A 126 -14.54 17.93 -2.36
N VAL A 127 -13.30 18.26 -2.74
CA VAL A 127 -12.98 18.90 -4.03
C VAL A 127 -13.51 18.05 -5.19
N LYS A 128 -13.24 16.74 -5.19
CA LYS A 128 -13.72 15.80 -6.20
C LYS A 128 -15.23 15.65 -6.21
N LYS A 129 -15.84 15.43 -5.04
CA LYS A 129 -17.28 15.23 -4.88
C LYS A 129 -18.12 16.42 -5.36
N PHE A 130 -17.64 17.64 -5.14
CA PHE A 130 -18.35 18.87 -5.54
C PHE A 130 -17.85 19.45 -6.87
N GLY A 131 -16.90 18.79 -7.54
CA GLY A 131 -16.37 19.24 -8.84
C GLY A 131 -15.70 20.62 -8.78
N LEU A 132 -15.04 20.95 -7.66
CA LEU A 132 -14.38 22.24 -7.50
C LEU A 132 -13.17 22.34 -8.42
N PRO A 133 -12.89 23.50 -9.05
CA PRO A 133 -11.71 23.67 -9.88
C PRO A 133 -10.44 23.70 -9.03
N TYR A 134 -9.48 22.82 -9.33
CA TYR A 134 -8.17 22.75 -8.65
C TYR A 134 -6.97 22.75 -9.61
N LEU A 135 -7.16 22.34 -10.87
CA LEU A 135 -6.12 22.32 -11.89
C LEU A 135 -5.60 23.73 -12.20
N GLY A 136 -4.29 23.93 -12.10
CA GLY A 136 -3.59 25.20 -12.24
C GLY A 136 -3.75 26.16 -11.06
N VAL A 137 -4.54 25.79 -10.04
CA VAL A 137 -4.79 26.61 -8.83
C VAL A 137 -3.90 26.16 -7.68
N VAL A 138 -3.69 24.86 -7.55
CA VAL A 138 -2.83 24.25 -6.52
C VAL A 138 -1.52 23.77 -7.14
N PRO A 139 -0.45 23.57 -6.34
CA PRO A 139 0.77 22.93 -6.83
C PRO A 139 0.49 21.56 -7.45
N LYS A 140 1.22 21.19 -8.51
CA LYS A 140 1.05 19.90 -9.25
C LYS A 140 0.96 18.67 -8.36
N ILE A 141 1.77 18.62 -7.30
CA ILE A 141 1.76 17.50 -6.35
C ILE A 141 0.40 17.34 -5.64
N LEU A 142 -0.32 18.44 -5.41
CA LEU A 142 -1.67 18.41 -4.84
C LEU A 142 -2.72 18.09 -5.91
N GLU A 143 -2.50 18.43 -7.17
CA GLU A 143 -3.36 17.99 -8.27
C GLU A 143 -3.35 16.46 -8.37
N GLU A 144 -2.16 15.85 -8.43
CA GLU A 144 -1.98 14.40 -8.43
C GLU A 144 -2.59 13.73 -7.18
N PHE A 145 -2.47 14.37 -6.02
CA PHE A 145 -3.09 13.88 -4.78
C PHE A 145 -4.62 13.93 -4.83
N ILE A 146 -5.20 15.04 -5.27
CA ILE A 146 -6.65 15.20 -5.42
C ILE A 146 -7.19 14.22 -6.47
N GLU A 147 -6.45 13.98 -7.55
CA GLU A 147 -6.83 13.03 -8.60
C GLU A 147 -7.04 11.61 -8.09
N ARG A 148 -6.32 11.20 -7.05
CA ARG A 148 -6.39 9.87 -6.43
C ARG A 148 -7.56 9.66 -5.46
N HIS A 149 -8.43 10.66 -5.30
CA HIS A 149 -9.66 10.61 -4.48
C HIS A 149 -10.92 10.78 -5.36
#